data_AF-A0A9E4GI77-F1
#
_entry.id   AF-A0A9E4GI77-F1
#
_cell.length_a   1.000
_cell.length_b   1.000
_cell.length_c   1.000
_cell.angle_alpha   90.00
_cell.angle_beta   90.00
_cell.angle_gamma   90.00
#
_symmetry.space_group_name_H-M   'P 1'
#
loop_
_entity.id
_entity.type
_entity.pdbx_description
1 polymer ?
#
loop_
_entity_poly.entity_id
_entity_poly.type
_entity_poly.pdbx_seq_one_letter_code
_entity_poly.pdbx_strand_id
1 'polypeptide(L)'
;MAGPTALPRQSGELLFQDPWEGIAFAMAVALCERGHFAWAEFQQRLIAAIGEADRQPSDARPTYYECWLNALQALLMDKTIVAQKKLTRRAGWLARMAAPSGSRLMPWLGRDVPDEE
;
A
#
# COMPACT_ATOMS: atom_id res chain seq x y z
N MET A 1 29.23 -3.87 0.80
CA MET A 1 28.82 -2.51 0.40
C MET A 1 27.32 -2.56 0.12
N ALA A 2 26.48 -2.19 1.09
CA ALA A 2 25.03 -2.15 0.91
C ALA A 2 24.69 -0.90 0.09
N GLY A 3 24.17 -1.09 -1.12
CA GLY A 3 23.77 0.02 -1.99
C GLY A 3 22.65 0.86 -1.35
N PRO A 4 22.41 2.08 -1.86
CA PRO A 4 21.48 3.08 -1.32
C PRO A 4 19.98 2.69 -1.34
N THR A 5 19.66 1.41 -1.47
CA THR A 5 18.30 0.86 -1.64
C THR A 5 18.02 -0.31 -0.69
N ALA A 6 18.87 -0.51 0.31
CA ALA A 6 18.62 -1.54 1.33
C ALA A 6 17.27 -1.25 2.02
N LEU A 7 16.41 -2.28 2.12
CA LEU A 7 15.17 -2.22 2.88
C LEU A 7 15.43 -1.59 4.26
N PRO A 8 14.59 -0.66 4.74
CA PRO A 8 14.75 -0.08 6.06
C PRO A 8 14.68 -1.19 7.11
N ARG A 9 15.85 -1.53 7.66
CA ARG A 9 16.02 -2.51 8.73
C ARG A 9 16.56 -1.78 9.94
N GLN A 10 15.91 -1.93 11.08
CA GLN A 10 16.50 -1.56 12.38
C GLN A 10 16.74 -2.86 13.13
N SER A 11 17.99 -3.10 13.55
CA SER A 11 18.39 -4.31 14.27
C SER A 11 18.06 -5.65 13.57
N GLY A 12 17.92 -5.66 12.24
CA GLY A 12 17.64 -6.86 11.44
C GLY A 12 16.17 -7.11 11.11
N GLU A 13 15.25 -6.34 11.70
CA GLU A 13 13.80 -6.46 11.48
C GLU A 13 13.30 -5.41 10.48
N LEU A 14 12.32 -5.80 9.65
CA LEU A 14 11.60 -4.88 8.77
C LEU A 14 10.69 -4.01 9.64
N LEU A 15 10.98 -2.72 9.70
CA LEU A 15 10.08 -1.77 10.35
C LEU A 15 8.98 -1.37 9.38
N PHE A 16 7.75 -1.59 9.82
CA PHE A 16 6.54 -1.04 9.22
C PHE A 16 5.93 -0.08 10.24
N GLN A 17 5.88 1.20 9.88
CA GLN A 17 5.24 2.26 10.65
C GLN A 17 3.72 2.15 10.58
N ASP A 18 3.20 1.63 9.48
CA ASP A 18 1.78 1.44 9.26
C ASP A 18 1.44 0.02 8.77
N PRO A 19 0.23 -0.49 9.07
CA PRO A 19 -0.20 -1.82 8.65
C PRO A 19 -0.16 -2.02 7.13
N TRP A 20 -0.38 -0.95 6.35
CA TRP A 20 -0.40 -1.03 4.89
C TRP A 20 0.99 -1.26 4.28
N GLU A 21 2.07 -0.85 4.96
CA GLU A 21 3.44 -0.97 4.45
C GLU A 21 3.87 -2.44 4.35
N GLY A 22 3.53 -3.24 5.36
CA GLY A 22 3.76 -4.69 5.34
C GLY A 22 2.99 -5.39 4.23
N ILE A 23 1.75 -4.95 3.97
CA ILE A 23 0.93 -5.47 2.88
C ILE A 23 1.54 -5.09 1.52
N ALA A 24 2.01 -3.85 1.35
CA ALA A 24 2.68 -3.39 0.12
C ALA A 24 3.96 -4.18 -0.18
N PHE A 25 4.76 -4.45 0.86
CA PHE A 25 5.94 -5.30 0.75
C PHE A 25 5.58 -6.74 0.34
N ALA A 26 4.64 -7.36 1.06
CA ALA A 26 4.20 -8.72 0.77
C ALA A 26 3.63 -8.87 -0.65
N MET A 27 2.88 -7.88 -1.13
CA MET A 27 2.38 -7.86 -2.51
C MET A 27 3.51 -7.81 -3.54
N ALA A 28 4.52 -6.95 -3.34
CA ALA A 28 5.66 -6.87 -4.25
C ALA A 28 6.43 -8.19 -4.32
N VAL A 29 6.70 -8.82 -3.17
CA VAL A 29 7.38 -10.12 -3.08
C VAL A 29 6.56 -11.21 -3.77
N ALA A 30 5.28 -11.35 -3.43
CA ALA A 30 4.43 -12.40 -3.99
C ALA A 30 4.28 -12.28 -5.52
N LEU A 31 4.24 -11.06 -6.07
CA LEU A 31 4.18 -10.84 -7.52
C LEU A 31 5.51 -11.17 -8.19
N CYS A 32 6.63 -10.83 -7.55
CA CYS A 32 7.96 -11.17 -8.03
C CYS A 32 8.19 -12.70 -8.04
N GLU A 33 7.82 -13.41 -6.97
CA GLU A 33 7.94 -14.87 -6.87
C GLU A 33 7.08 -15.60 -7.92
N ARG A 34 5.94 -15.02 -8.29
CA ARG A 34 5.08 -15.51 -9.37
C ARG A 34 5.61 -15.20 -10.77
N GLY A 35 6.76 -14.54 -10.89
CA GLY A 35 7.41 -14.23 -12.16
C GLY A 35 6.76 -13.09 -12.95
N HIS A 36 5.89 -12.28 -12.32
CA HIS A 36 5.27 -11.14 -12.99
C HIS A 36 6.27 -10.04 -13.35
N PHE A 37 7.34 -9.91 -12.57
CA PHE A 37 8.49 -9.04 -12.83
C PHE A 37 9.71 -9.57 -12.07
N ALA A 38 10.90 -9.17 -12.48
CA ALA A 38 12.13 -9.49 -11.76
C ALA A 38 12.36 -8.50 -10.60
N TRP A 39 12.89 -8.98 -9.48
CA TRP A 39 13.18 -8.14 -8.31
C TRP A 39 14.10 -6.96 -8.66
N ALA A 40 15.12 -7.19 -9.48
CA ALA A 40 16.05 -6.16 -9.92
C ALA A 40 15.36 -5.04 -10.71
N GLU A 41 14.35 -5.37 -11.52
CA GLU A 41 13.56 -4.38 -12.27
C GLU A 41 12.76 -3.48 -11.32
N PHE A 42 12.16 -4.07 -10.29
CA PHE A 42 11.48 -3.33 -9.25
C PHE A 42 12.46 -2.43 -8.47
N GLN A 43 13.63 -2.94 -8.08
CA GLN A 43 14.65 -2.14 -7.38
C GLN A 43 15.12 -0.94 -8.20
N GLN A 44 15.32 -1.09 -9.51
CA GLN A 44 15.69 0.02 -10.39
C GLN A 44 14.62 1.11 -10.40
N ARG A 45 13.34 0.74 -10.49
CA ARG A 45 12.22 1.69 -10.44
C ARG A 45 12.11 2.36 -9.07
N LEU A 46 12.37 1.63 -7.99
CA LEU A 46 12.39 2.18 -6.64
C LEU A 46 13.51 3.22 -6.47
N ILE A 47 14.71 2.93 -6.96
CA ILE A 47 15.82 3.89 -6.94
C ILE A 47 15.44 5.16 -7.68
N ALA A 48 14.82 5.04 -8.86
CA ALA A 48 14.35 6.19 -9.62
C ALA A 48 13.27 6.98 -8.87
N ALA A 49 12.32 6.31 -8.22
CA ALA A 49 11.26 6.95 -7.44
C ALA A 49 11.82 7.71 -6.22
N ILE A 50 12.77 7.12 -5.49
CA ILE A 50 13.46 7.79 -4.37
C ILE A 50 14.27 8.97 -4.90
N GLY A 51 14.99 8.81 -6.01
CA GLY A 51 15.75 9.90 -6.62
C GLY A 51 14.88 11.08 -7.06
N GLU A 52 13.64 10.82 -7.47
CA GLU A 52 12.66 11.88 -7.76
C GLU A 52 12.09 12.50 -6.49
N ALA A 53 11.81 11.70 -5.46
CA ALA A 53 11.36 12.18 -4.15
C ALA A 53 12.40 13.11 -3.50
N ASP A 54 13.69 12.81 -3.66
CA ASP A 54 14.80 13.62 -3.11
C ASP A 54 14.89 15.01 -3.72
N ARG A 55 14.31 15.21 -4.92
CA ARG A 55 14.23 16.52 -5.58
C ARG A 55 13.05 17.36 -5.10
N GLN A 56 12.11 16.76 -4.37
CA GLN A 56 10.94 17.46 -3.85
C GLN A 56 11.28 18.19 -2.55
N PRO A 57 10.61 19.33 -2.27
CA PRO A 57 10.76 20.01 -0.99
C PRO A 57 10.37 19.08 0.17
N SER A 58 11.00 19.26 1.34
CA SER A 58 10.89 18.30 2.45
C SER A 58 9.44 18.08 2.92
N ASP A 59 8.57 19.09 2.82
CA ASP A 59 7.16 19.01 3.22
C ASP A 59 6.29 18.20 2.26
N ALA A 60 6.75 17.99 1.02
CA ALA A 60 6.06 17.21 0.00
C ALA A 60 6.77 15.89 -0.32
N ARG A 61 7.91 15.62 0.32
CA ARG A 61 8.72 14.43 0.03
C ARG A 61 7.99 13.17 0.52
N PRO A 62 7.64 12.25 -0.38
CA PRO A 62 7.00 10.99 0.02
C PRO A 62 7.93 10.17 0.90
N THR A 63 7.34 9.42 1.83
CA THR A 63 8.05 8.44 2.66
C THR A 63 8.64 7.31 1.81
N TYR A 64 9.53 6.51 2.40
CA TYR A 64 10.14 5.37 1.71
C TYR A 64 9.09 4.39 1.17
N TYR A 65 8.09 4.01 1.96
CA TYR A 65 7.06 3.07 1.52
C TYR A 65 6.05 3.70 0.55
N GLU A 66 5.88 5.03 0.53
CA GLU A 66 5.15 5.71 -0.53
C GLU A 66 5.93 5.68 -1.86
N CYS A 67 7.25 5.88 -1.83
CA CYS A 67 8.11 5.67 -2.99
C CYS A 67 8.05 4.22 -3.48
N TRP A 68 8.04 3.25 -2.55
CA TRP A 68 7.84 1.84 -2.83
C TRP A 68 6.53 1.56 -3.56
N LEU A 69 5.42 2.08 -3.04
CA LEU A 69 4.10 1.88 -3.62
C LEU A 69 4.01 2.51 -5.02
N ASN A 70 4.54 3.72 -5.20
CA ASN A 70 4.60 4.38 -6.50
C ASN A 70 5.41 3.58 -7.52
N ALA A 71 6.58 3.06 -7.13
CA ALA A 71 7.40 2.23 -8.00
C ALA A 71 6.69 0.92 -8.38
N LEU A 72 6.02 0.27 -7.42
CA LEU A 72 5.28 -0.97 -7.64
C LEU A 72 4.10 -0.74 -8.59
N GLN A 73 3.33 0.32 -8.36
CA GLN A 73 2.20 0.70 -9.20
C GLN A 73 2.64 0.97 -10.63
N ALA A 74 3.71 1.76 -10.82
CA ALA A 74 4.24 2.07 -12.14
C ALA A 74 4.70 0.80 -12.87
N LEU A 75 5.36 -0.14 -12.17
CA LEU A 75 5.78 -1.42 -12.73
C LEU A 75 4.59 -2.28 -13.17
N LEU A 76 3.55 -2.37 -12.35
CA LEU A 76 2.35 -3.16 -12.67
C LEU A 76 1.55 -2.60 -13.84
N MET A 77 1.56 -1.28 -14.02
CA MET A 77 0.93 -0.62 -15.17
C MET A 77 1.70 -0.86 -16.46
N ASP A 78 3.03 -0.75 -16.40
CA ASP A 78 3.93 -0.98 -17.53
C ASP A 78 3.81 -2.42 -18.07
N LYS A 79 3.76 -3.40 -17.16
CA LYS A 79 3.54 -4.81 -17.51
C LYS A 79 2.08 -5.12 -17.86
N THR A 80 1.18 -4.14 -17.85
CA THR A 80 -0.28 -4.28 -18.08
C THR A 80 -1.01 -5.25 -17.14
N ILE A 81 -0.37 -5.65 -16.04
CA ILE A 81 -0.92 -6.57 -15.03
C ILE A 81 -2.12 -5.91 -14.33
N VAL A 82 -2.04 -4.59 -14.13
CA VAL A 82 -3.12 -3.80 -13.54
C VAL A 82 -3.41 -2.60 -14.43
N ALA A 83 -4.66 -2.50 -14.91
CA ALA A 83 -5.12 -1.31 -15.60
C ALA A 83 -5.34 -0.15 -14.60
N GLN A 84 -4.76 1.03 -14.88
CA GLN A 84 -4.91 2.24 -14.06
C GLN A 84 -6.37 2.54 -13.70
N LYS A 85 -7.28 2.44 -14.68
CA LYS A 85 -8.72 2.68 -14.46
C LYS A 85 -9.32 1.73 -13.40
N LYS A 86 -8.87 0.47 -13.36
CA LYS A 86 -9.34 -0.53 -12.40
C LYS A 86 -8.82 -0.24 -10.99
N LEU A 87 -7.57 0.21 -10.88
CA LEU A 87 -6.95 0.61 -9.62
C LEU A 87 -7.64 1.86 -9.05
N THR A 88 -7.79 2.93 -9.86
CA THR A 88 -8.45 4.17 -9.46
C THR A 88 -9.91 3.92 -9.06
N ARG A 89 -10.64 3.08 -9.79
CA ARG A 89 -12.01 2.70 -9.44
C ARG A 89 -12.08 1.99 -8.09
N ARG A 90 -11.16 1.06 -7.80
CA ARG A 90 -11.12 0.36 -6.51
C ARG A 90 -10.71 1.29 -5.38
N ALA A 91 -9.70 2.13 -5.57
CA ALA A 91 -9.27 3.11 -4.57
C ALA A 91 -10.42 4.07 -4.24
N GLY A 92 -11.12 4.60 -5.24
CA GLY A 92 -12.29 5.47 -5.04
C GLY A 92 -13.47 4.77 -4.35
N TRP A 93 -13.68 3.47 -4.61
CA TRP A 93 -14.69 2.69 -3.89
C TRP A 93 -14.32 2.47 -2.41
N LEU A 94 -13.07 2.10 -2.12
CA LEU A 94 -12.56 1.94 -0.75
C LEU A 94 -12.61 3.26 0.03
N ALA A 95 -12.14 4.36 -0.57
CA ALA A 95 -12.19 5.68 0.04
C ALA A 95 -13.63 6.13 0.36
N ARG A 96 -14.61 5.74 -0.48
CA ARG A 96 -16.02 6.05 -0.23
C ARG A 96 -16.65 5.19 0.86
N MET A 97 -16.18 3.96 1.05
CA MET A 97 -16.59 3.14 2.20
C MET A 97 -15.91 3.58 3.50
N ALA A 98 -14.70 4.15 3.42
CA ALA A 98 -13.97 4.70 4.56
C ALA A 98 -14.39 6.14 4.92
N ALA A 99 -14.97 6.89 3.98
CA ALA A 99 -15.66 8.15 4.26
C ALA A 99 -16.77 7.88 5.28
N PRO A 100 -16.93 8.74 6.31
CA PRO A 100 -17.50 8.34 7.59
C PRO A 100 -18.79 7.58 7.37
N SER A 101 -18.74 6.28 7.62
CA SER A 101 -19.85 5.54 8.16
C SER A 101 -20.20 6.26 9.45
N GLY A 102 -21.00 7.32 9.31
CA GLY A 102 -21.67 7.97 10.41
C GLY A 102 -22.31 6.85 11.18
N SER A 103 -21.92 6.72 12.44
CA SER A 103 -22.45 5.79 13.41
C SER A 103 -23.97 5.81 13.32
N ARG A 104 -24.52 4.87 12.53
CA ARG A 104 -25.95 4.66 12.38
C ARG A 104 -26.21 3.23 12.76
N LEU A 105 -26.45 3.11 14.06
CA LEU A 105 -27.29 2.12 14.71
C LEU A 105 -26.69 0.70 14.73
N MET A 106 -26.46 0.20 15.94
CA MET A 106 -26.88 -1.16 16.24
C MET A 106 -28.32 -1.07 16.80
N PRO A 107 -29.38 -1.25 15.98
CA PRO A 107 -30.75 -1.35 16.47
C PRO A 107 -31.17 -2.81 16.74
N TRP A 108 -30.22 -3.76 16.77
CA TRP A 108 -30.49 -5.19 17.00
C TRP A 108 -30.06 -5.71 18.38
N LEU A 109 -29.53 -4.84 19.26
CA LEU A 109 -29.23 -5.20 20.67
C LEU A 109 -30.32 -4.63 21.58
N GLY A 110 -31.46 -5.30 21.62
CA GLY A 110 -32.61 -4.88 22.44
C GLY A 110 -33.96 -5.46 22.02
N ARG A 111 -33.98 -6.61 21.33
CA ARG A 111 -35.20 -7.42 21.27
C ARG A 111 -35.26 -8.24 22.55
N ASP A 112 -35.64 -7.59 23.63
CA ASP A 112 -36.20 -8.28 24.79
C ASP A 112 -37.59 -8.77 24.36
N VAL A 113 -37.81 -10.07 24.58
CA VAL A 113 -39.06 -10.77 24.34
C VAL A 113 -40.09 -10.24 25.34
N PRO A 114 -41.30 -9.81 24.93
CA PRO A 114 -42.32 -9.42 25.90
C PRO A 114 -42.88 -10.65 26.63
N ASP A 115 -42.68 -10.61 27.95
CA ASP A 115 -43.55 -11.00 29.07
C ASP A 115 -44.19 -12.41 29.10
N GLU A 116 -43.77 -13.22 30.07
CA GLU A 116 -44.67 -14.16 30.75
C GLU A 116 -45.16 -13.50 32.06
N GLU A 117 -46.32 -12.83 32.02
CA GLU A 117 -47.48 -13.07 32.91
C GLU A 117 -48.79 -12.59 32.28
#